data_AF-A0AAN8ESZ0-F1
#
_entry.id   AF-A0AAN8ESZ0-F1
#
_cell.length_a   1.000
_cell.length_b   1.000
_cell.length_c   1.000
_cell.angle_alpha   90.00
_cell.angle_beta   90.00
_cell.angle_gamma   90.00
#
_symmetry.space_group_name_H-M   'P 1'
#
loop_
_entity.id
_entity.type
_entity.pdbx_description
1 polymer ?
#
loop_
_entity_poly.entity_id
_entity_poly.type
_entity_poly.pdbx_seq_one_letter_code
_entity_poly.pdbx_strand_id
1 'polypeptide(L)'
;MRRHWLFIIILSSIPILLFFIFKSRNVNRKVWIKEYLNTQVNCSALLEVVNPPFHALLIDTHILQSLASNKCYTEERRARLAIDVLSSNSLIKEHHTKYDIIYYQTPTDKDYLIFYDTETRILPRMHLDVSGNLFIPHNIERFLQYWRRSKFAYCLGLNMGRTTNNSYLSSDKTVQAMSSLVNYLVSFDVYPLLNGGTLLGWYRECTIIPHTYDVDFSAPIKEYKPELLNDLLAGKKFFLKRKFGRVNCSTLLEAINPPFKALLIDTYILQSLANNKCYKEERRVRLAIDVLLSSSLRKGHHTKYDIIYYQTPTYKEYLRVYDIELRILPRMHLDVSGNLFIPHNIERFLQYWSRSKFIDCLGLDMRRTTNKPYLPLDKTVQAMSSLVKYLATFDVYPLLNGGTLLGWYRECNIIPHTTDVDFSAPIKEYKPELLKDLLAGTKFFLWRKLGRLGRGGSVQDFVRNSDNAQIKAEYGPHWYKDHPTKQFSWSSSHYNVKKNGKWSKSEMAEVYKIYTKQPLAN
;
A
#
# COMPACT_ATOMS: atom_id res chain seq x y z
N MET A 1 -7.94 19.71 -77.17
CA MET A 1 -8.86 18.57 -76.92
C MET A 1 -9.19 18.51 -75.43
N ARG A 2 -10.50 18.62 -75.08
CA ARG A 2 -11.25 18.09 -73.91
C ARG A 2 -10.62 18.15 -72.50
N ARG A 3 -11.31 18.43 -71.40
CA ARG A 3 -12.63 18.99 -71.01
C ARG A 3 -12.62 19.01 -69.45
N HIS A 4 -13.52 19.78 -68.85
CA HIS A 4 -13.75 20.07 -67.43
C HIS A 4 -13.84 18.86 -66.46
N TRP A 5 -13.64 19.08 -65.14
CA TRP A 5 -14.71 19.14 -64.10
C TRP A 5 -14.14 19.28 -62.67
N LEU A 6 -14.78 20.15 -61.88
CA LEU A 6 -14.79 20.17 -60.41
C LEU A 6 -15.66 19.00 -59.87
N PHE A 7 -15.40 18.51 -58.66
CA PHE A 7 -16.35 18.26 -57.53
C PHE A 7 -15.81 17.23 -56.50
N ILE A 8 -15.51 17.71 -55.29
CA ILE A 8 -16.09 17.36 -53.96
C ILE A 8 -16.15 15.89 -53.48
N ILE A 9 -15.49 15.65 -52.31
CA ILE A 9 -15.80 14.82 -51.10
C ILE A 9 -16.11 13.32 -51.38
N ILE A 10 -15.54 12.28 -50.74
CA ILE A 10 -15.50 11.92 -49.31
C ILE A 10 -14.54 10.71 -49.09
N LEU A 11 -14.12 10.52 -47.84
CA LEU A 11 -13.88 9.25 -47.13
C LEU A 11 -12.47 8.63 -47.12
N SER A 12 -12.05 8.35 -45.87
CA SER A 12 -11.12 7.31 -45.40
C SER A 12 -9.65 7.67 -45.19
N SER A 13 -9.38 8.64 -44.31
CA SER A 13 -8.22 8.52 -43.41
C SER A 13 -8.62 7.66 -42.20
N ILE A 14 -8.24 6.38 -42.24
CA ILE A 14 -8.26 5.47 -41.09
C ILE A 14 -6.99 5.76 -40.29
N PRO A 15 -7.04 6.39 -39.10
CA PRO A 15 -6.14 5.96 -38.05
C PRO A 15 -6.65 4.60 -37.59
N ILE A 16 -5.80 3.58 -37.66
CA ILE A 16 -6.05 2.31 -36.98
C ILE A 16 -6.07 2.62 -35.48
N LEU A 17 -7.27 2.86 -34.96
CA LEU A 17 -7.54 2.72 -33.53
C LEU A 17 -8.01 1.27 -33.35
N LEU A 18 -7.13 0.42 -32.83
CA LEU A 18 -7.53 -0.88 -32.30
C LEU A 18 -8.45 -0.62 -31.11
N PHE A 19 -9.76 -0.65 -31.38
CA PHE A 19 -10.80 -0.74 -30.39
C PHE A 19 -10.88 -2.21 -29.93
N PHE A 20 -10.24 -2.55 -28.81
CA PHE A 20 -10.69 -3.69 -28.03
C PHE A 20 -11.95 -3.26 -27.27
N ILE A 21 -13.12 -3.50 -27.87
CA ILE A 21 -14.37 -3.59 -27.12
C ILE A 21 -14.34 -4.94 -26.40
N PHE A 22 -13.81 -4.96 -25.17
CA PHE A 22 -14.27 -5.97 -24.23
C PHE A 22 -15.65 -5.53 -23.75
N LYS A 23 -16.68 -6.05 -24.43
CA LYS A 23 -18.03 -6.08 -23.87
C LYS A 23 -17.98 -6.99 -22.66
N SER A 24 -17.78 -6.39 -21.49
CA SER A 24 -18.22 -6.99 -20.24
C SER A 24 -19.74 -7.15 -20.36
N ARG A 25 -20.16 -8.31 -20.83
CA ARG A 25 -21.36 -8.90 -20.24
C ARG A 25 -20.93 -9.19 -18.81
N ASN A 26 -21.41 -8.35 -17.90
CA ASN A 26 -21.65 -8.77 -16.54
C ASN A 26 -22.73 -9.87 -16.62
N VAL A 27 -22.32 -11.07 -17.08
CA VAL A 27 -22.98 -12.28 -16.66
C VAL A 27 -22.67 -12.28 -15.19
N ASN A 28 -23.70 -12.04 -14.37
CA ASN A 28 -23.76 -12.65 -13.06
C ASN A 28 -23.50 -14.14 -13.28
N ARG A 29 -22.23 -14.54 -13.33
CA ARG A 29 -21.83 -15.84 -12.83
C ARG A 29 -22.15 -15.67 -11.36
N LYS A 30 -23.38 -16.04 -10.99
CA LYS A 30 -23.58 -16.74 -9.73
C LYS A 30 -22.44 -17.73 -9.71
N VAL A 31 -21.40 -17.41 -8.95
CA VAL A 31 -20.51 -18.42 -8.43
C VAL A 31 -21.49 -19.28 -7.66
N TRP A 32 -21.92 -20.37 -8.28
CA TRP A 32 -22.39 -21.50 -7.53
C TRP A 32 -21.14 -21.93 -6.76
N ILE A 33 -20.95 -21.30 -5.60
CA ILE A 33 -20.46 -22.05 -4.47
C ILE A 33 -21.53 -23.11 -4.34
N LYS A 34 -21.30 -24.29 -4.93
CA LYS A 34 -21.82 -25.48 -4.27
C LYS A 34 -21.25 -25.32 -2.87
N GLU A 35 -22.10 -24.97 -1.91
CA GLU A 35 -21.85 -25.36 -0.54
C GLU A 35 -21.77 -26.88 -0.60
N TYR A 36 -20.58 -27.38 -0.91
CA TYR A 36 -20.23 -28.74 -0.59
C TYR A 36 -20.39 -28.80 0.92
N LEU A 37 -21.25 -29.71 1.37
CA LEU A 37 -21.45 -30.02 2.77
C LEU A 37 -20.12 -30.59 3.30
N ASN A 38 -19.17 -29.72 3.63
CA ASN A 38 -17.91 -30.09 4.22
C ASN A 38 -18.18 -30.42 5.69
N THR A 39 -18.37 -31.69 5.99
CA THR A 39 -18.43 -32.14 7.39
C THR A 39 -17.02 -32.11 7.96
N GLN A 40 -16.83 -31.29 9.00
CA GLN A 40 -15.60 -31.33 9.79
C GLN A 40 -15.53 -32.69 10.50
N VAL A 41 -14.39 -33.35 10.35
CA VAL A 41 -14.14 -34.69 10.91
C VAL A 41 -12.83 -34.71 11.68
N ASN A 42 -12.64 -35.75 12.48
CA ASN A 42 -11.31 -36.05 13.00
C ASN A 42 -10.37 -36.40 11.82
N CYS A 43 -9.12 -35.96 11.90
CA CYS A 43 -8.10 -36.27 10.90
C CYS A 43 -7.82 -37.77 10.77
N SER A 44 -8.00 -38.57 11.83
CA SER A 44 -7.95 -40.04 11.70
C SER A 44 -9.03 -40.58 10.77
N ALA A 45 -10.26 -40.08 10.91
CA ALA A 45 -11.38 -40.47 10.05
C ALA A 45 -11.17 -40.00 8.60
N LEU A 46 -10.57 -38.82 8.38
CA LEU A 46 -10.17 -38.39 7.04
C LEU A 46 -9.13 -39.33 6.44
N LEU A 47 -8.12 -39.76 7.21
CA LEU A 47 -7.11 -40.70 6.74
C LEU A 47 -7.71 -42.06 6.41
N GLU A 48 -8.67 -42.56 7.19
CA GLU A 48 -9.42 -43.79 6.87
C GLU A 48 -10.18 -43.69 5.54
N VAL A 49 -10.84 -42.54 5.29
CA VAL A 49 -11.58 -42.29 4.04
C VAL A 49 -10.64 -42.23 2.82
N VAL A 50 -9.44 -41.68 3.00
CA VAL A 50 -8.44 -41.50 1.93
C VAL A 50 -7.55 -42.74 1.76
N ASN A 51 -7.54 -43.66 2.73
CA ASN A 51 -6.66 -44.81 2.74
C ASN A 51 -6.89 -45.73 1.52
N PRO A 52 -5.90 -45.88 0.62
CA PRO A 52 -6.01 -46.73 -0.55
C PRO A 52 -5.84 -48.22 -0.18
N PRO A 53 -6.29 -49.14 -1.06
CA PRO A 53 -6.05 -50.58 -0.89
C PRO A 53 -4.61 -51.02 -1.22
N PHE A 54 -3.70 -50.07 -1.44
CA PHE A 54 -2.31 -50.30 -1.87
C PHE A 54 -1.38 -49.28 -1.21
N HIS A 55 -0.10 -49.61 -1.04
CA HIS A 55 0.85 -48.67 -0.44
C HIS A 55 1.06 -47.43 -1.33
N ALA A 56 0.83 -46.24 -0.79
CA ALA A 56 1.02 -44.99 -1.52
C ALA A 56 1.44 -43.83 -0.61
N LEU A 57 2.24 -42.92 -1.14
CA LEU A 57 2.58 -41.65 -0.52
C LEU A 57 1.48 -40.63 -0.76
N LEU A 58 0.95 -40.04 0.31
CA LEU A 58 0.00 -38.95 0.23
C LEU A 58 0.70 -37.67 -0.24
N ILE A 59 0.31 -37.17 -1.41
CA ILE A 59 0.86 -35.92 -2.00
C ILE A 59 -0.20 -34.84 -2.23
N ASP A 60 -1.45 -35.11 -1.86
CA ASP A 60 -2.54 -34.16 -1.98
C ASP A 60 -2.31 -32.97 -1.05
N THR A 61 -1.94 -31.82 -1.64
CA THR A 61 -1.53 -30.66 -0.86
C THR A 61 -2.63 -30.11 0.03
N HIS A 62 -3.90 -30.28 -0.34
CA HIS A 62 -5.03 -29.81 0.46
C HIS A 62 -5.28 -30.75 1.64
N ILE A 63 -5.22 -32.08 1.44
CA ILE A 63 -5.35 -33.03 2.56
C ILE A 63 -4.19 -32.83 3.54
N LEU A 64 -2.97 -32.69 3.03
CA LEU A 64 -1.78 -32.40 3.83
C LEU A 64 -1.91 -31.09 4.63
N GLN A 65 -2.41 -30.01 4.01
CA GLN A 65 -2.67 -28.75 4.74
C GLN A 65 -3.72 -28.92 5.86
N SER A 66 -4.77 -29.70 5.62
CA SER A 66 -5.78 -30.02 6.63
C SER A 66 -5.20 -30.82 7.80
N LEU A 67 -4.34 -31.79 7.51
CA LEU A 67 -3.62 -32.58 8.52
C LEU A 67 -2.67 -31.68 9.35
N ALA A 68 -1.86 -30.85 8.69
CA ALA A 68 -0.92 -29.96 9.37
C ALA A 68 -1.62 -28.94 10.28
N SER A 69 -2.80 -28.46 9.88
CA SER A 69 -3.59 -27.52 10.68
C SER A 69 -4.52 -28.19 11.71
N ASN A 70 -4.56 -29.53 11.73
CA ASN A 70 -5.51 -30.33 12.52
C ASN A 70 -6.98 -29.92 12.30
N LYS A 71 -7.31 -29.50 11.08
CA LYS A 71 -8.65 -29.07 10.65
C LYS A 71 -9.06 -29.87 9.43
N CYS A 72 -9.61 -31.05 9.68
CA CYS A 72 -9.91 -32.04 8.64
C CYS A 72 -11.38 -32.00 8.21
N TYR A 73 -11.60 -32.15 6.90
CA TYR A 73 -12.91 -32.13 6.27
C TYR A 73 -12.99 -33.27 5.26
N THR A 74 -14.13 -33.95 5.20
CA THR A 74 -14.40 -34.90 4.12
C THR A 74 -14.96 -34.15 2.92
N GLU A 75 -14.35 -34.36 1.76
CA GLU A 75 -14.77 -33.76 0.48
C GLU A 75 -14.91 -34.85 -0.57
N GLU A 76 -15.94 -34.78 -1.41
CA GLU A 76 -16.06 -35.64 -2.60
C GLU A 76 -15.09 -35.19 -3.69
N ARG A 77 -13.79 -35.45 -3.49
CA ARG A 77 -12.74 -35.22 -4.49
C ARG A 77 -11.77 -36.39 -4.55
N ARG A 78 -11.10 -36.51 -5.69
CA ARG A 78 -10.07 -37.53 -5.90
C ARG A 78 -8.83 -37.16 -5.09
N ALA A 79 -8.40 -38.04 -4.18
CA ALA A 79 -7.18 -37.81 -3.43
C ALA A 79 -5.97 -38.08 -4.30
N ARG A 80 -4.97 -37.20 -4.22
CA ARG A 80 -3.73 -37.33 -4.99
C ARG A 80 -2.67 -38.15 -4.27
N LEU A 81 -2.23 -39.24 -4.88
CA LEU A 81 -1.33 -40.23 -4.30
C LEU A 81 -0.14 -40.50 -5.23
N ALA A 82 1.03 -40.83 -4.66
CA ALA A 82 2.21 -41.23 -5.40
C ALA A 82 2.61 -42.66 -5.05
N ILE A 83 2.88 -43.48 -6.07
CA ILE A 83 3.22 -44.90 -5.91
C ILE A 83 4.66 -45.14 -6.37
N ASP A 84 5.40 -45.98 -5.65
CA ASP A 84 6.75 -46.34 -6.06
C ASP A 84 6.68 -47.16 -7.37
N VAL A 85 7.48 -46.78 -8.37
CA VAL A 85 7.59 -47.50 -9.66
C VAL A 85 7.92 -48.98 -9.45
N LEU A 86 8.66 -49.34 -8.40
CA LEU A 86 8.96 -50.75 -8.09
C LEU A 86 7.73 -51.53 -7.60
N SER A 87 6.73 -50.83 -7.03
CA SER A 87 5.47 -51.41 -6.55
C SER A 87 4.35 -51.38 -7.61
N SER A 88 4.60 -50.80 -8.79
CA SER A 88 3.57 -50.54 -9.81
C SER A 88 3.02 -51.80 -10.50
N ASN A 89 3.81 -52.87 -10.59
CA ASN A 89 3.40 -54.12 -11.26
C ASN A 89 2.16 -54.78 -10.62
N SER A 90 1.85 -54.43 -9.37
CA SER A 90 0.71 -54.93 -8.59
C SER A 90 -0.62 -54.22 -8.89
N LEU A 91 -0.60 -53.06 -9.57
CA LEU A 91 -1.73 -52.12 -9.67
C LEU A 91 -2.42 -52.08 -11.04
N ILE A 92 -1.91 -52.81 -12.02
CA ILE A 92 -2.30 -52.68 -13.45
C ILE A 92 -3.68 -53.31 -13.75
N LYS A 93 -4.38 -53.88 -12.75
CA LYS A 93 -5.67 -54.59 -12.97
C LYS A 93 -6.94 -53.86 -12.53
N GLU A 94 -6.87 -52.69 -11.88
CA GLU A 94 -8.09 -52.00 -11.40
C GLU A 94 -8.09 -50.48 -11.66
N HIS A 95 -9.18 -49.97 -12.24
CA HIS A 95 -9.40 -48.54 -12.40
C HIS A 95 -9.84 -47.91 -11.07
N HIS A 96 -8.91 -47.30 -10.33
CA HIS A 96 -9.23 -46.58 -9.10
C HIS A 96 -9.69 -45.13 -9.37
N THR A 97 -10.95 -44.96 -9.72
CA THR A 97 -11.55 -43.65 -10.04
C THR A 97 -11.55 -42.64 -8.89
N LYS A 98 -11.36 -43.10 -7.64
CA LYS A 98 -11.27 -42.28 -6.43
C LYS A 98 -9.92 -41.58 -6.23
N TYR A 99 -8.87 -41.96 -6.95
CA TYR A 99 -7.52 -41.44 -6.73
C TYR A 99 -6.94 -40.80 -8.00
N ASP A 100 -6.18 -39.72 -7.84
CA ASP A 100 -5.27 -39.21 -8.87
C ASP A 100 -3.87 -39.74 -8.56
N ILE A 101 -3.41 -40.71 -9.34
CA ILE A 101 -2.20 -41.48 -9.04
C ILE A 101 -1.08 -41.01 -9.96
N ILE A 102 0.06 -40.68 -9.35
CA ILE A 102 1.34 -40.49 -10.04
C ILE A 102 2.36 -41.52 -9.56
N TYR A 103 3.50 -41.59 -10.24
CA TYR A 103 4.58 -42.49 -9.86
C TYR A 103 5.77 -41.72 -9.32
N TYR A 104 6.53 -42.36 -8.42
CA TYR A 104 7.82 -41.85 -7.98
C TYR A 104 8.85 -42.97 -7.92
N GLN A 105 10.11 -42.60 -8.03
CA GLN A 105 11.25 -43.51 -7.90
C GLN A 105 12.09 -43.10 -6.70
N THR A 106 12.62 -44.10 -6.02
CA THR A 106 13.59 -43.96 -4.92
C THR A 106 14.95 -44.54 -5.35
N PRO A 107 15.80 -43.80 -6.08
CA PRO A 107 17.10 -44.31 -6.51
C PRO A 107 17.98 -44.60 -5.29
N THR A 108 18.56 -45.79 -5.20
CA THR A 108 19.26 -46.26 -3.98
C THR A 108 20.52 -45.46 -3.64
N ASP A 109 21.21 -44.94 -4.66
CA ASP A 109 22.45 -44.18 -4.58
C ASP A 109 22.26 -42.66 -4.48
N LYS A 110 21.01 -42.17 -4.47
CA LYS A 110 20.69 -40.74 -4.43
C LYS A 110 19.98 -40.35 -3.14
N ASP A 111 20.18 -39.13 -2.69
CA ASP A 111 19.54 -38.52 -1.51
C ASP A 111 18.20 -37.83 -1.82
N TYR A 112 17.65 -38.05 -3.02
CA TYR A 112 16.39 -37.46 -3.48
C TYR A 112 15.45 -38.51 -4.07
N LEU A 113 14.17 -38.13 -4.15
CA LEU A 113 13.07 -38.84 -4.80
C LEU A 113 12.76 -38.15 -6.14
N ILE A 114 12.40 -38.95 -7.15
CA ILE A 114 11.97 -38.45 -8.47
C ILE A 114 10.49 -38.74 -8.61
N PHE A 115 9.66 -37.73 -8.86
CA PHE A 115 8.23 -37.89 -9.12
C PHE A 115 7.92 -37.61 -10.59
N TYR A 116 7.16 -38.49 -11.21
CA TYR A 116 6.68 -38.41 -12.58
C TYR A 116 5.24 -37.88 -12.60
N ASP A 117 5.11 -36.58 -12.36
CA ASP A 117 3.87 -35.82 -12.55
C ASP A 117 3.83 -35.28 -14.01
N THR A 118 2.87 -34.41 -14.32
CA THR A 118 2.85 -33.53 -15.51
C THR A 118 4.21 -32.92 -15.84
N GLU A 119 5.00 -32.59 -14.81
CA GLU A 119 6.41 -32.26 -14.91
C GLU A 119 7.19 -33.13 -13.93
N THR A 120 8.42 -33.52 -14.30
CA THR A 120 9.32 -34.21 -13.38
C THR A 120 9.61 -33.32 -12.17
N ARG A 121 9.49 -33.90 -10.99
CA ARG A 121 9.80 -33.22 -9.73
C ARG A 121 10.88 -33.97 -8.97
N ILE A 122 11.81 -33.24 -8.38
CA ILE A 122 12.85 -33.80 -7.51
C ILE A 122 12.68 -33.21 -6.11
N LEU A 123 12.58 -34.09 -5.11
CA LEU A 123 12.48 -33.71 -3.70
C LEU A 123 13.57 -34.42 -2.90
N PRO A 124 14.17 -33.79 -1.88
CA PRO A 124 15.02 -34.50 -0.94
C PRO A 124 14.27 -35.68 -0.30
N ARG A 125 15.00 -36.76 0.02
CA ARG A 125 14.46 -37.85 0.83
C ARG A 125 13.95 -37.31 2.16
N MET A 126 12.86 -37.90 2.64
CA MET A 126 12.17 -37.44 3.84
C MET A 126 11.69 -38.63 4.68
N HIS A 127 11.50 -38.39 5.97
CA HIS A 127 10.86 -39.34 6.85
C HIS A 127 9.35 -39.36 6.59
N LEU A 128 8.79 -40.56 6.59
CA LEU A 128 7.38 -40.81 6.32
C LEU A 128 6.76 -41.52 7.52
N ASP A 129 5.65 -41.00 8.01
CA ASP A 129 4.77 -41.67 8.96
C ASP A 129 3.85 -42.64 8.20
N VAL A 130 3.41 -43.70 8.88
CA VAL A 130 2.56 -44.73 8.28
C VAL A 130 1.17 -44.70 8.93
N SER A 131 0.12 -44.63 8.11
CA SER A 131 -1.27 -44.75 8.55
C SER A 131 -2.03 -45.66 7.59
N GLY A 132 -2.27 -46.91 7.99
CA GLY A 132 -2.79 -47.93 7.10
C GLY A 132 -1.83 -48.18 5.94
N ASN A 133 -2.28 -47.96 4.71
CA ASN A 133 -1.46 -48.07 3.50
C ASN A 133 -0.91 -46.72 3.02
N LEU A 134 -1.22 -45.62 3.73
CA LEU A 134 -0.68 -44.30 3.41
C LEU A 134 0.68 -44.08 4.09
N PHE A 135 1.64 -43.66 3.28
CA PHE A 135 2.81 -42.95 3.76
C PHE A 135 2.51 -41.45 3.78
N ILE A 136 2.80 -40.79 4.90
CA ILE A 136 2.51 -39.37 5.13
C ILE A 136 3.83 -38.67 5.44
N PRO A 137 4.17 -37.54 4.79
CA PRO A 137 5.37 -36.80 5.15
C PRO A 137 5.37 -36.38 6.62
N HIS A 138 6.37 -36.79 7.39
CA HIS A 138 6.44 -36.53 8.84
C HIS A 138 6.40 -35.02 9.16
N ASN A 139 7.18 -34.23 8.41
CA ASN A 139 7.09 -32.77 8.44
C ASN A 139 6.32 -32.28 7.21
N ILE A 140 5.00 -32.20 7.37
CA ILE A 140 4.08 -31.81 6.29
C ILE A 140 4.39 -30.41 5.75
N GLU A 141 4.66 -29.44 6.63
CA GLU A 141 4.94 -28.07 6.21
C GLU A 141 6.18 -27.99 5.32
N ARG A 142 7.26 -28.68 5.70
CA ARG A 142 8.50 -28.77 4.92
C ARG A 142 8.26 -29.48 3.59
N PHE A 143 7.50 -30.58 3.59
CA PHE A 143 7.11 -31.27 2.37
C PHE A 143 6.40 -30.31 1.40
N LEU A 144 5.42 -29.54 1.87
CA LEU A 144 4.70 -28.57 1.04
C LEU A 144 5.63 -27.49 0.46
N GLN A 145 6.64 -27.04 1.22
CA GLN A 145 7.65 -26.11 0.71
C GLN A 145 8.52 -26.73 -0.38
N TYR A 146 8.96 -27.98 -0.22
CA TYR A 146 9.69 -28.70 -1.26
C TYR A 146 8.80 -28.97 -2.48
N TRP A 147 7.58 -29.47 -2.31
CA TRP A 147 6.65 -29.76 -3.39
C TRP A 147 6.35 -28.55 -4.25
N ARG A 148 6.22 -27.37 -3.64
CA ARG A 148 6.03 -26.11 -4.36
C ARG A 148 7.22 -25.75 -5.28
N ARG A 149 8.44 -26.16 -4.94
CA ARG A 149 9.70 -25.77 -5.58
C ARG A 149 10.41 -26.92 -6.31
N SER A 150 9.78 -28.09 -6.37
CA SER A 150 10.44 -29.34 -6.80
C SER A 150 10.51 -29.55 -8.30
N LYS A 151 9.88 -28.70 -9.11
CA LYS A 151 9.89 -28.84 -10.58
C LYS A 151 11.33 -28.87 -11.09
N PHE A 152 11.68 -29.94 -11.79
CA PHE A 152 13.04 -30.13 -12.26
C PHE A 152 13.29 -29.27 -13.50
N ALA A 153 14.31 -28.42 -13.44
CA ALA A 153 14.78 -27.64 -14.58
C ALA A 153 15.91 -28.37 -15.27
N TYR A 154 15.63 -28.97 -16.42
CA TYR A 154 16.63 -29.63 -17.26
C TYR A 154 17.67 -28.62 -17.75
N CYS A 155 18.94 -29.05 -17.75
CA CYS A 155 20.04 -28.31 -18.35
C CYS A 155 20.19 -28.66 -19.85
N LEU A 156 20.82 -27.76 -20.61
CA LEU A 156 20.99 -27.90 -22.07
C LEU A 156 22.24 -28.71 -22.47
N GLY A 157 23.22 -28.86 -21.58
CA GLY A 157 24.44 -29.62 -21.85
C GLY A 157 25.31 -29.05 -22.98
N LEU A 158 25.34 -27.72 -23.15
CA LEU A 158 26.08 -27.08 -24.23
C LEU A 158 27.60 -27.16 -24.00
N ASN A 159 28.33 -27.53 -25.06
CA ASN A 159 29.79 -27.42 -25.07
C ASN A 159 30.20 -25.98 -25.42
N MET A 160 30.95 -25.34 -24.54
CA MET A 160 31.36 -23.94 -24.69
C MET A 160 32.68 -23.73 -25.46
N GLY A 161 33.34 -24.80 -25.92
CA GLY A 161 34.54 -24.70 -26.76
C GLY A 161 35.73 -24.01 -26.10
N ARG A 162 35.91 -24.17 -24.78
CA ARG A 162 36.97 -23.49 -24.02
C ARG A 162 38.33 -24.16 -24.25
N THR A 163 39.36 -23.33 -24.44
CA THR A 163 40.76 -23.78 -24.63
C THR A 163 41.41 -24.29 -23.35
N THR A 164 40.92 -23.84 -22.19
CA THR A 164 41.34 -24.32 -20.87
C THR A 164 40.12 -24.60 -20.00
N ASN A 165 40.10 -25.77 -19.37
CA ASN A 165 39.05 -26.20 -18.43
C ASN A 165 39.60 -26.26 -16.98
N ASN A 166 40.65 -25.51 -16.69
CA ASN A 166 41.16 -25.42 -15.32
C ASN A 166 40.10 -24.75 -14.46
N SER A 167 39.48 -25.56 -13.60
CA SER A 167 38.42 -25.08 -12.72
C SER A 167 39.04 -24.45 -11.48
N TYR A 168 38.73 -23.18 -11.20
CA TYR A 168 39.16 -22.54 -9.95
C TYR A 168 38.49 -23.20 -8.74
N LEU A 169 37.23 -23.61 -8.92
CA LEU A 169 36.47 -24.37 -7.94
C LEU A 169 36.35 -25.83 -8.41
N SER A 170 36.79 -26.80 -7.61
CA SER A 170 36.54 -28.22 -7.89
C SER A 170 35.03 -28.49 -7.88
N SER A 171 34.48 -29.03 -8.97
CA SER A 171 33.03 -29.25 -9.10
C SER A 171 32.49 -30.13 -7.97
N ASP A 172 33.12 -31.27 -7.68
CA ASP A 172 32.65 -32.20 -6.64
C ASP A 172 32.65 -31.57 -5.25
N LYS A 173 33.76 -30.93 -4.86
CA LYS A 173 33.87 -30.24 -3.56
C LYS A 173 32.85 -29.10 -3.44
N THR A 174 32.61 -28.40 -4.54
CA THR A 174 31.69 -27.26 -4.56
C THR A 174 30.24 -27.73 -4.45
N VAL A 175 29.86 -28.79 -5.18
CA VAL A 175 28.52 -29.40 -5.07
C VAL A 175 28.26 -29.93 -3.66
N GLN A 176 29.27 -30.56 -3.02
CA GLN A 176 29.16 -30.99 -1.62
C GLN A 176 28.97 -29.81 -0.67
N ALA A 177 29.73 -28.72 -0.84
CA ALA A 177 29.58 -27.50 -0.05
C ALA A 177 28.21 -26.84 -0.27
N MET A 178 27.73 -26.79 -1.50
CA MET A 178 26.41 -26.29 -1.88
C MET A 178 25.30 -27.11 -1.20
N SER A 179 25.36 -28.44 -1.26
CA SER A 179 24.40 -29.32 -0.58
C SER A 179 24.40 -29.08 0.94
N SER A 180 25.57 -28.95 1.55
CA SER A 180 25.71 -28.62 2.98
C SER A 180 25.11 -27.26 3.34
N LEU A 181 25.27 -26.24 2.47
CA LEU A 181 24.69 -24.91 2.63
C LEU A 181 23.17 -24.92 2.49
N VAL A 182 22.63 -25.62 1.50
CA VAL A 182 21.18 -25.76 1.31
C VAL A 182 20.55 -26.42 2.53
N ASN A 183 21.12 -27.54 3.01
CA ASN A 183 20.64 -28.21 4.22
C ASN A 183 20.71 -27.31 5.46
N TYR A 184 21.77 -26.50 5.58
CA TYR A 184 21.88 -25.51 6.64
C TYR A 184 20.80 -24.43 6.55
N LEU A 185 20.57 -23.81 5.39
CA LEU A 185 19.55 -22.77 5.22
C LEU A 185 18.13 -23.32 5.46
N VAL A 186 17.83 -24.53 4.98
CA VAL A 186 16.52 -25.17 5.19
C VAL A 186 16.28 -25.51 6.66
N SER A 187 17.32 -25.71 7.47
CA SER A 187 17.15 -25.88 8.93
C SER A 187 16.58 -24.63 9.62
N PHE A 188 16.67 -23.46 8.99
CA PHE A 188 16.02 -22.21 9.40
C PHE A 188 14.75 -21.89 8.59
N ASP A 189 14.21 -22.85 7.84
CA ASP A 189 13.09 -22.66 6.91
C ASP A 189 13.34 -21.58 5.84
N VAL A 190 14.60 -21.45 5.40
CA VAL A 190 15.00 -20.65 4.25
C VAL A 190 15.29 -21.58 3.08
N TYR A 191 14.58 -21.40 1.96
CA TYR A 191 14.64 -22.31 0.82
C TYR A 191 15.35 -21.63 -0.36
N PRO A 192 16.68 -21.79 -0.49
CA PRO A 192 17.46 -21.09 -1.50
C PRO A 192 17.21 -21.62 -2.91
N LEU A 193 17.37 -20.74 -3.90
CA LEU A 193 17.35 -21.00 -5.33
C LEU A 193 18.71 -20.65 -5.93
N LEU A 194 19.18 -21.41 -6.92
CA LEU A 194 20.38 -21.03 -7.68
C LEU A 194 20.18 -19.66 -8.31
N ASN A 195 21.23 -18.84 -8.34
CA ASN A 195 21.19 -17.50 -8.91
C ASN A 195 22.44 -17.23 -9.75
N GLY A 196 22.47 -16.10 -10.45
CA GLY A 196 23.67 -15.55 -11.09
C GLY A 196 24.41 -16.54 -12.00
N GLY A 197 25.73 -16.56 -11.86
CA GLY A 197 26.60 -17.44 -12.64
C GLY A 197 26.38 -18.93 -12.33
N THR A 198 25.91 -19.25 -11.12
CA THR A 198 25.64 -20.63 -10.70
C THR A 198 24.42 -21.21 -11.41
N LEU A 199 23.33 -20.45 -11.51
CA LEU A 199 22.15 -20.84 -12.27
C LEU A 199 22.47 -20.96 -13.77
N LEU A 200 23.24 -20.01 -14.31
CA LEU A 200 23.66 -20.06 -15.71
C LEU A 200 24.51 -21.30 -16.00
N GLY A 201 25.46 -21.64 -15.12
CA GLY A 201 26.26 -22.84 -15.22
C GLY A 201 25.40 -24.10 -15.28
N TRP A 202 24.47 -24.26 -14.34
CA TRP A 202 23.52 -25.37 -14.33
C TRP A 202 22.73 -25.42 -15.64
N TYR A 203 22.02 -24.35 -15.99
CA TYR A 203 21.10 -24.36 -17.13
C TYR A 203 21.82 -24.57 -18.46
N ARG A 204 22.99 -23.96 -18.66
CA ARG A 204 23.72 -24.00 -19.93
C ARG A 204 24.60 -25.24 -20.08
N GLU A 205 25.34 -25.60 -19.04
CA GLU A 205 26.47 -26.53 -19.12
C GLU A 205 26.29 -27.78 -18.22
N CYS A 206 25.19 -27.87 -17.48
CA CYS A 206 24.95 -28.93 -16.49
C CYS A 206 26.03 -29.01 -15.40
N THR A 207 26.76 -27.93 -15.15
CA THR A 207 27.90 -27.92 -14.22
C THR A 207 28.19 -26.51 -13.68
N ILE A 208 29.22 -26.37 -12.85
CA ILE A 208 29.72 -25.08 -12.39
C ILE A 208 30.64 -24.49 -13.46
N ILE A 209 30.50 -23.20 -13.76
CA ILE A 209 31.32 -22.52 -14.77
C ILE A 209 32.80 -22.59 -14.31
N PRO A 210 33.73 -23.17 -15.10
CA PRO A 210 35.09 -23.47 -14.62
C PRO A 210 35.88 -22.26 -14.09
N HIS A 211 35.69 -21.09 -14.71
CA HIS A 211 36.41 -19.86 -14.34
C HIS A 211 35.68 -19.00 -13.29
N THR A 212 34.64 -19.51 -12.63
CA THR A 212 33.99 -18.81 -11.51
C THR A 212 34.79 -18.95 -10.22
N TYR A 213 34.71 -17.96 -9.35
CA TYR A 213 35.38 -17.97 -8.03
C TYR A 213 34.38 -18.13 -6.87
N ASP A 214 33.08 -18.08 -7.16
CA ASP A 214 32.00 -18.11 -6.19
C ASP A 214 30.77 -18.88 -6.69
N VAL A 215 29.83 -19.08 -5.76
CA VAL A 215 28.51 -19.66 -6.01
C VAL A 215 27.43 -18.75 -5.43
N ASP A 216 26.33 -18.62 -6.16
CA ASP A 216 25.26 -17.67 -5.88
C ASP A 216 23.96 -18.40 -5.58
N PHE A 217 23.37 -18.04 -4.44
CA PHE A 217 22.02 -18.42 -4.08
C PHE A 217 21.17 -17.18 -3.82
N SER A 218 19.87 -17.30 -4.04
CA SER A 218 18.87 -16.31 -3.66
C SER A 218 17.80 -16.96 -2.81
N ALA A 219 17.19 -16.22 -1.88
CA ALA A 219 16.04 -16.68 -1.12
C ALA A 219 15.00 -15.55 -1.04
N PRO A 220 13.69 -15.86 -0.98
CA PRO A 220 12.66 -14.86 -0.80
C PRO A 220 12.84 -14.09 0.52
N ILE A 221 12.77 -12.76 0.47
CA ILE A 221 12.97 -11.91 1.67
C ILE A 221 12.01 -12.24 2.82
N LYS A 222 10.79 -12.70 2.51
CA LYS A 222 9.79 -13.14 3.50
C LYS A 222 10.20 -14.39 4.30
N GLU A 223 11.18 -15.15 3.80
CA GLU A 223 11.74 -16.31 4.49
C GLU A 223 12.88 -15.92 5.43
N TYR A 224 13.33 -14.64 5.43
CA TYR A 224 14.39 -14.18 6.31
C TYR A 224 14.06 -14.41 7.79
N LYS A 225 15.00 -15.05 8.49
CA LYS A 225 14.94 -15.32 9.94
C LYS A 225 16.07 -14.57 10.65
N PRO A 226 15.80 -13.75 11.68
CA PRO A 226 16.85 -13.14 12.49
C PRO A 226 17.83 -14.15 13.10
N GLU A 227 17.34 -15.35 13.43
CA GLU A 227 18.12 -16.47 13.99
C GLU A 227 19.21 -16.93 13.02
N LEU A 228 18.93 -16.98 11.72
CA LEU A 228 19.91 -17.31 10.69
C LEU A 228 21.05 -16.26 10.66
N LEU A 229 20.71 -14.98 10.79
CA LEU A 229 21.72 -13.92 10.84
C LEU A 229 22.61 -14.08 12.09
N ASN A 230 22.02 -14.33 13.24
CA ASN A 230 22.76 -14.53 14.49
C ASN A 230 23.72 -15.72 14.39
N ASP A 231 23.28 -16.84 13.80
CA ASP A 231 24.12 -18.03 13.66
C ASP A 231 25.28 -17.81 12.65
N LEU A 232 25.01 -17.12 11.53
CA LEU A 232 26.04 -16.74 10.57
C LEU A 232 27.07 -15.74 11.14
N LEU A 233 26.68 -14.86 12.05
CA LEU A 233 27.60 -13.95 12.75
C LEU A 233 28.44 -14.69 13.80
N ALA A 234 27.86 -15.70 14.46
CA ALA A 234 28.57 -16.55 15.39
C ALA A 234 29.59 -17.47 14.69
N GLY A 235 29.40 -17.73 13.39
CA GLY A 235 30.36 -18.48 12.57
C GLY A 235 30.47 -19.97 12.91
N LYS A 236 29.38 -20.60 13.39
CA LYS A 236 29.41 -21.99 13.85
C LYS A 236 29.67 -23.01 12.73
N LYS A 237 28.92 -22.92 11.63
CA LYS A 237 29.05 -23.81 10.45
C LYS A 237 29.38 -23.03 9.19
N PHE A 238 28.63 -21.96 8.95
CA PHE A 238 28.90 -20.96 7.93
C PHE A 238 29.09 -19.61 8.61
N PHE A 239 29.87 -18.71 8.02
CA PHE A 239 30.11 -17.38 8.57
C PHE A 239 29.75 -16.28 7.57
N LEU A 240 29.27 -15.15 8.08
CA LEU A 240 28.95 -13.98 7.28
C LEU A 240 30.18 -13.08 7.11
N LYS A 241 30.72 -12.99 5.89
CA LYS A 241 31.86 -12.09 5.61
C LYS A 241 31.43 -10.64 5.39
N ARG A 242 30.30 -10.41 4.70
CA ARG A 242 29.80 -9.09 4.33
C ARG A 242 28.28 -9.09 4.31
N LYS A 243 27.66 -7.99 4.74
CA LYS A 243 26.20 -7.76 4.68
C LYS A 243 25.93 -6.48 3.91
N PHE A 244 25.12 -6.57 2.87
CA PHE A 244 24.64 -5.44 2.09
C PHE A 244 23.10 -5.45 2.11
N GLY A 245 22.45 -4.29 2.27
CA GLY A 245 20.98 -4.20 2.30
C GLY A 245 20.47 -3.08 3.19
N ARG A 246 19.21 -2.67 2.98
CA ARG A 246 18.56 -1.55 3.70
C ARG A 246 18.21 -1.93 5.15
N VAL A 247 18.32 -0.95 6.03
CA VAL A 247 17.78 -0.94 7.41
C VAL A 247 16.25 -1.07 7.30
N ASN A 248 15.62 -2.06 7.94
CA ASN A 248 14.16 -2.13 7.96
C ASN A 248 13.62 -0.97 8.81
N CYS A 249 12.40 -0.49 8.55
CA CYS A 249 11.88 0.67 9.27
C CYS A 249 11.76 0.46 10.79
N SER A 250 11.67 -0.79 11.27
CA SER A 250 11.70 -1.09 12.71
C SER A 250 13.04 -0.73 13.35
N THR A 251 14.16 -1.07 12.72
CA THR A 251 15.49 -0.69 13.22
C THR A 251 15.75 0.82 13.13
N LEU A 252 15.14 1.53 12.17
CA LEU A 252 15.16 3.00 12.18
C LEU A 252 14.42 3.54 13.42
N LEU A 253 13.19 3.07 13.67
CA LEU A 253 12.38 3.49 14.82
C LEU A 253 13.08 3.22 16.15
N GLU A 254 13.68 2.04 16.31
CA GLU A 254 14.52 1.71 17.47
C GLU A 254 15.69 2.67 17.62
N ALA A 255 16.38 3.00 16.52
CA ALA A 255 17.54 3.88 16.54
C ALA A 255 17.22 5.34 16.88
N ILE A 256 16.00 5.81 16.54
CA ILE A 256 15.55 7.18 16.83
C ILE A 256 14.70 7.27 18.11
N ASN A 257 14.37 6.13 18.73
CA ASN A 257 13.51 6.08 19.92
C ASN A 257 14.08 6.93 21.07
N PRO A 258 13.37 7.96 21.53
CA PRO A 258 13.83 8.82 22.62
C PRO A 258 13.65 8.15 23.99
N PRO A 259 14.36 8.62 25.04
CA PRO A 259 14.19 8.15 26.41
C PRO A 259 12.92 8.71 27.10
N PHE A 260 12.09 9.46 26.39
CA PHE A 260 10.87 10.12 26.88
C PHE A 260 9.77 10.00 25.84
N LYS A 261 8.50 10.04 26.27
CA LYS A 261 7.36 9.96 25.35
C LYS A 261 7.30 11.19 24.45
N ALA A 262 7.24 10.98 23.13
CA ALA A 262 7.19 12.08 22.16
C ALA A 262 6.44 11.69 20.88
N LEU A 263 5.75 12.66 20.28
CA LEU A 263 5.17 12.58 18.95
C LEU A 263 6.26 12.82 17.90
N LEU A 264 6.40 11.88 16.95
CA LEU A 264 7.27 12.04 15.80
C LEU A 264 6.65 13.05 14.82
N ILE A 265 7.33 14.18 14.61
CA ILE A 265 6.90 15.25 13.69
C ILE A 265 7.90 15.52 12.56
N ASP A 266 9.03 14.80 12.56
CA ASP A 266 10.04 14.92 11.51
C ASP A 266 9.46 14.45 10.18
N THR A 267 9.09 15.41 9.33
CA THR A 267 8.35 15.16 8.09
C THR A 267 9.12 14.27 7.12
N TYR A 268 10.44 14.29 7.16
CA TYR A 268 11.27 13.44 6.31
C TYR A 268 11.32 12.01 6.81
N ILE A 269 11.46 11.80 8.13
CA ILE A 269 11.36 10.44 8.71
C ILE A 269 9.97 9.88 8.44
N LEU A 270 8.93 10.68 8.66
CA LEU A 270 7.55 10.28 8.38
C LEU A 270 7.36 9.91 6.90
N GLN A 271 7.87 10.72 5.96
CA GLN A 271 7.86 10.37 4.53
C GLN A 271 8.65 9.07 4.25
N SER A 272 9.77 8.84 4.92
CA SER A 272 10.55 7.61 4.78
C SER A 272 9.80 6.37 5.27
N LEU A 273 9.05 6.50 6.38
CA LEU A 273 8.19 5.46 6.94
C LEU A 273 7.02 5.15 6.02
N ALA A 274 6.30 6.18 5.55
CA ALA A 274 5.16 6.02 4.64
C ALA A 274 5.56 5.33 3.33
N ASN A 275 6.76 5.61 2.82
CA ASN A 275 7.27 5.01 1.59
C ASN A 275 8.02 3.68 1.81
N ASN A 276 8.15 3.22 3.05
CA ASN A 276 8.99 2.07 3.42
C ASN A 276 10.44 2.17 2.88
N LYS A 277 10.99 3.40 2.90
CA LYS A 277 12.34 3.75 2.42
C LYS A 277 13.15 4.34 3.58
N CYS A 278 13.35 3.55 4.64
CA CYS A 278 13.99 4.00 5.86
C CYS A 278 15.52 3.97 5.77
N TYR A 279 16.16 5.04 6.23
CA TYR A 279 17.62 5.16 6.37
C TYR A 279 17.92 6.09 7.54
N LYS A 280 19.07 5.85 8.17
CA LYS A 280 19.56 6.68 9.25
C LYS A 280 20.36 7.82 8.65
N GLU A 281 19.94 9.05 8.92
CA GLU A 281 20.73 10.23 8.61
C GLU A 281 21.30 10.84 9.89
N GLU A 282 22.48 11.43 9.80
CA GLU A 282 23.10 12.19 10.88
C GLU A 282 22.47 13.60 10.97
N ARG A 283 21.20 13.65 11.35
CA ARG A 283 20.50 14.91 11.65
C ARG A 283 19.68 14.81 12.93
N ARG A 284 19.39 15.96 13.52
CA ARG A 284 18.52 16.03 14.71
C ARG A 284 17.10 15.62 14.32
N VAL A 285 16.53 14.68 15.05
CA VAL A 285 15.17 14.21 14.80
C VAL A 285 14.18 15.20 15.42
N ARG A 286 13.23 15.72 14.63
CA ARG A 286 12.18 16.61 15.18
C ARG A 286 11.12 15.82 15.93
N LEU A 287 10.91 16.17 17.19
CA LEU A 287 9.94 15.54 18.09
C LEU A 287 9.08 16.61 18.78
N ALA A 288 7.81 16.31 19.00
CA ALA A 288 6.92 17.15 19.80
C ALA A 288 6.54 16.45 21.11
N ILE A 289 6.60 17.17 22.22
CA ILE A 289 6.33 16.63 23.56
C ILE A 289 5.14 17.34 24.17
N ASP A 290 4.29 16.59 24.87
CA ASP A 290 3.18 17.18 25.60
C ASP A 290 3.72 18.17 26.66
N VAL A 291 3.17 19.39 26.70
CA VAL A 291 3.53 20.41 27.70
C VAL A 291 3.43 19.89 29.14
N LEU A 292 2.54 18.93 29.41
CA LEU A 292 2.38 18.30 30.71
C LEU A 292 3.57 17.39 31.09
N LEU A 293 4.33 16.92 30.11
CA LEU A 293 5.51 16.07 30.30
C LEU A 293 6.82 16.86 30.33
N SER A 294 6.76 18.20 30.18
CA SER A 294 7.94 19.08 30.08
C SER A 294 8.86 19.06 31.29
N SER A 295 8.34 18.81 32.50
CA SER A 295 9.13 18.67 33.73
C SER A 295 10.09 17.47 33.70
N SER A 296 9.74 16.43 32.94
CA SER A 296 10.51 15.18 32.80
C SER A 296 11.80 15.35 31.99
N LEU A 297 11.92 16.43 31.21
CA LEU A 297 13.07 16.69 30.32
C LEU A 297 14.23 17.42 31.00
N ARG A 298 14.00 18.02 32.18
CA ARG A 298 14.96 18.96 32.81
C ARG A 298 16.26 18.32 33.32
N LYS A 299 16.43 17.00 33.18
CA LYS A 299 17.59 16.24 33.70
C LYS A 299 18.62 15.82 32.64
N GLY A 300 18.44 16.13 31.36
CA GLY A 300 19.36 15.67 30.30
C GLY A 300 19.51 16.63 29.12
N HIS A 301 20.74 16.72 28.58
CA HIS A 301 21.01 17.45 27.35
C HIS A 301 20.75 16.53 26.15
N HIS A 302 19.66 16.76 25.42
CA HIS A 302 19.15 15.88 24.36
C HIS A 302 19.55 16.39 22.96
N THR A 303 20.85 16.49 22.69
CA THR A 303 21.40 17.10 21.45
C THR A 303 20.98 16.41 20.15
N LYS A 304 20.61 15.13 20.20
CA LYS A 304 20.15 14.34 19.04
C LYS A 304 18.74 14.71 18.55
N TYR A 305 17.97 15.46 19.32
CA TYR A 305 16.57 15.76 19.04
C TYR A 305 16.36 17.27 18.91
N ASP A 306 15.55 17.69 17.95
CA ASP A 306 14.96 19.03 17.91
C ASP A 306 13.57 18.92 18.54
N ILE A 307 13.39 19.49 19.73
CA ILE A 307 12.23 19.26 20.57
C ILE A 307 11.35 20.50 20.57
N ILE A 308 10.08 20.33 20.21
CA ILE A 308 9.04 21.33 20.37
C ILE A 308 7.95 20.82 21.31
N TYR A 309 6.98 21.68 21.63
CA TYR A 309 5.91 21.33 22.57
C TYR A 309 4.55 21.30 21.89
N TYR A 310 3.66 20.47 22.40
CA TYR A 310 2.26 20.50 22.03
C TYR A 310 1.35 20.36 23.25
N GLN A 311 0.11 20.80 23.10
CA GLN A 311 -0.94 20.65 24.09
C GLN A 311 -2.15 19.99 23.44
N THR A 312 -2.77 19.05 24.15
CA THR A 312 -4.05 18.45 23.79
C THR A 312 -5.14 18.89 24.77
N PRO A 313 -5.85 20.01 24.52
CA PRO A 313 -6.92 20.46 25.39
C PRO A 313 -8.05 19.43 25.39
N THR A 314 -8.47 18.95 26.57
CA THR A 314 -9.40 17.81 26.73
C THR A 314 -10.74 18.00 25.99
N TYR A 315 -11.24 19.23 25.95
CA TYR A 315 -12.52 19.64 25.37
C TYR A 315 -12.43 20.14 23.91
N LYS A 316 -11.25 20.06 23.28
CA LYS A 316 -11.04 20.50 21.88
C LYS A 316 -10.61 19.33 21.00
N GLU A 317 -11.10 19.30 19.78
CA GLU A 317 -10.78 18.27 18.78
C GLU A 317 -9.48 18.54 18.00
N TYR A 318 -8.60 19.37 18.56
CA TYR A 318 -7.31 19.71 17.95
C TYR A 318 -6.16 19.59 18.94
N LEU A 319 -4.95 19.50 18.41
CA LEU A 319 -3.68 19.71 19.10
C LEU A 319 -3.18 21.12 18.80
N ARG A 320 -2.68 21.82 19.81
CA ARG A 320 -1.90 23.04 19.66
C ARG A 320 -0.43 22.68 19.69
N VAL A 321 0.32 23.03 18.66
CA VAL A 321 1.76 22.76 18.58
C VAL A 321 2.51 24.09 18.57
N TYR A 322 3.41 24.25 19.53
CA TYR A 322 4.26 25.42 19.72
C TYR A 322 5.60 25.18 18.99
N ASP A 323 5.59 25.31 17.66
CA ASP A 323 6.81 25.37 16.83
C ASP A 323 7.26 26.84 16.70
N ILE A 324 8.13 27.16 15.74
CA ILE A 324 8.46 28.56 15.35
C ILE A 324 7.19 29.39 15.14
N GLU A 325 6.14 28.76 14.61
CA GLU A 325 4.81 29.32 14.48
C GLU A 325 3.82 28.43 15.24
N LEU A 326 2.79 29.05 15.83
CA LEU A 326 1.69 28.29 16.42
C LEU A 326 1.00 27.49 15.33
N ARG A 327 0.79 26.20 15.59
CA ARG A 327 0.10 25.29 14.68
C ARG A 327 -1.11 24.65 15.35
N ILE A 328 -2.20 24.53 14.61
CA ILE A 328 -3.41 23.81 15.01
C ILE A 328 -3.59 22.59 14.10
N LEU A 329 -3.62 21.41 14.70
CA LEU A 329 -3.78 20.14 13.99
C LEU A 329 -5.04 19.42 14.49
N PRO A 330 -5.87 18.82 13.62
CA PRO A 330 -6.94 17.92 14.08
C PRO A 330 -6.37 16.79 14.93
N ARG A 331 -7.13 16.34 15.95
CA ARG A 331 -6.80 15.11 16.68
C ARG A 331 -6.72 13.94 15.71
N MET A 332 -5.78 13.03 15.97
CA MET A 332 -5.48 11.89 15.12
C MET A 332 -5.16 10.66 15.95
N HIS A 333 -5.33 9.48 15.34
CA HIS A 333 -4.87 8.23 15.90
C HIS A 333 -3.35 8.11 15.76
N LEU A 334 -2.72 7.58 16.81
CA LEU A 334 -1.27 7.44 16.91
C LEU A 334 -0.94 5.97 17.15
N ASP A 335 -0.03 5.43 16.36
CA ASP A 335 0.64 4.17 16.61
C ASP A 335 1.79 4.39 17.62
N VAL A 336 2.17 3.33 18.34
CA VAL A 336 3.20 3.39 19.38
C VAL A 336 4.36 2.48 19.02
N SER A 337 5.58 3.02 19.04
CA SER A 337 6.83 2.25 18.91
C SER A 337 7.83 2.72 19.97
N GLY A 338 8.03 1.92 21.01
CA GLY A 338 8.79 2.35 22.18
C GLY A 338 8.15 3.58 22.84
N ASN A 339 8.89 4.68 22.91
CA ASN A 339 8.42 5.97 23.41
C ASN A 339 7.96 6.93 22.30
N LEU A 340 7.98 6.50 21.04
CA LEU A 340 7.48 7.30 19.92
C LEU A 340 5.99 7.06 19.70
N PHE A 341 5.26 8.16 19.63
CA PHE A 341 3.94 8.20 19.01
C PHE A 341 4.09 8.58 17.54
N ILE A 342 3.50 7.78 16.66
CA ILE A 342 3.62 7.93 15.21
C ILE A 342 2.22 8.16 14.64
N PRO A 343 1.97 9.18 13.80
CA PRO A 343 0.68 9.35 13.16
C PRO A 343 0.27 8.10 12.37
N HIS A 344 -0.88 7.51 12.68
CA HIS A 344 -1.34 6.26 12.04
C HIS A 344 -1.50 6.41 10.53
N ASN A 345 -2.13 7.52 10.10
CA ASN A 345 -2.15 7.91 8.69
C ASN A 345 -1.14 9.04 8.46
N ILE A 346 0.09 8.64 8.12
CA ILE A 346 1.22 9.55 7.91
C ILE A 346 0.94 10.54 6.78
N GLU A 347 0.38 10.10 5.66
CA GLU A 347 0.10 10.99 4.52
C GLU A 347 -0.86 12.11 4.90
N ARG A 348 -1.96 11.77 5.58
CA ARG A 348 -2.93 12.74 6.10
C ARG A 348 -2.29 13.68 7.11
N PHE A 349 -1.44 13.17 8.01
CA PHE A 349 -0.69 14.02 8.94
C PHE A 349 0.16 15.05 8.20
N LEU A 350 0.90 14.65 7.16
CA LEU A 350 1.73 15.56 6.37
C LEU A 350 0.87 16.64 5.66
N GLN A 351 -0.32 16.28 5.19
CA GLN A 351 -1.27 17.26 4.63
C GLN A 351 -1.75 18.27 5.68
N TYR A 352 -2.12 17.81 6.88
CA TYR A 352 -2.47 18.71 7.97
C TYR A 352 -1.28 19.56 8.42
N TRP A 353 -0.10 18.97 8.58
CA TRP A 353 1.12 19.66 9.02
C TRP A 353 1.51 20.81 8.10
N SER A 354 1.43 20.60 6.79
CA SER A 354 1.72 21.66 5.81
C SER A 354 0.72 22.82 5.80
N ARG A 355 -0.47 22.64 6.39
CA ARG A 355 -1.57 23.63 6.44
C ARG A 355 -1.95 24.04 7.87
N SER A 356 -1.16 23.64 8.86
CA SER A 356 -1.54 23.79 10.27
C SER A 356 -1.21 25.14 10.88
N LYS A 357 -0.48 26.01 10.17
CA LYS A 357 -0.10 27.33 10.67
C LYS A 357 -1.36 28.08 11.13
N PHE A 358 -1.35 28.51 12.37
CA PHE A 358 -2.43 29.31 12.94
C PHE A 358 -2.29 30.75 12.47
N ILE A 359 -3.42 31.36 12.15
CA ILE A 359 -3.51 32.75 11.71
C ILE A 359 -4.32 33.48 12.76
N ASP A 360 -3.65 34.31 13.53
CA ASP A 360 -4.32 35.19 14.48
C ASP A 360 -5.20 36.19 13.74
N CYS A 361 -6.40 36.39 14.28
CA CYS A 361 -7.28 37.45 13.86
C CYS A 361 -6.94 38.77 14.57
N LEU A 362 -7.29 39.89 13.95
CA LEU A 362 -6.95 41.23 14.46
C LEU A 362 -7.98 41.79 15.45
N GLY A 363 -9.19 41.25 15.48
CA GLY A 363 -10.25 41.68 16.39
C GLY A 363 -10.71 43.12 16.17
N LEU A 364 -10.72 43.60 14.93
CA LEU A 364 -11.15 44.97 14.62
C LEU A 364 -12.66 45.14 14.85
N ASP A 365 -13.04 46.20 15.56
CA ASP A 365 -14.44 46.62 15.68
C ASP A 365 -14.85 47.45 14.46
N MET A 366 -15.82 46.93 13.70
CA MET A 366 -16.30 47.54 12.46
C MET A 366 -17.37 48.61 12.68
N ARG A 367 -17.83 48.84 13.92
CA ARG A 367 -18.80 49.90 14.29
C ARG A 367 -20.07 49.92 13.44
N ARG A 368 -20.69 48.76 13.24
CA ARG A 368 -21.92 48.64 12.44
C ARG A 368 -23.15 49.05 13.25
N THR A 369 -24.14 49.61 12.56
CA THR A 369 -25.44 49.95 13.16
C THR A 369 -26.27 48.71 13.53
N THR A 370 -26.06 47.60 12.81
CA THR A 370 -26.66 46.29 13.14
C THR A 370 -25.60 45.19 13.07
N ASN A 371 -25.48 44.44 14.17
CA ASN A 371 -24.58 43.28 14.29
C ASN A 371 -25.36 41.96 14.39
N LYS A 372 -26.66 41.97 14.07
CA LYS A 372 -27.47 40.75 14.09
C LYS A 372 -26.99 39.81 12.98
N PRO A 373 -26.45 38.62 13.31
CA PRO A 373 -25.96 37.70 12.29
C PRO A 373 -27.12 37.20 11.43
N TYR A 374 -26.96 37.26 10.11
CA TYR A 374 -27.86 36.64 9.14
C TYR A 374 -27.78 35.13 9.25
N LEU A 375 -26.55 34.59 9.29
CA LEU A 375 -26.28 33.20 9.57
C LEU A 375 -26.15 32.98 11.09
N PRO A 376 -26.87 32.02 11.72
CA PRO A 376 -26.70 31.71 13.13
C PRO A 376 -25.28 31.18 13.39
N LEU A 377 -24.49 31.89 14.21
CA LEU A 377 -23.06 31.64 14.37
C LEU A 377 -22.75 30.19 14.76
N ASP A 378 -23.36 29.68 15.84
CA ASP A 378 -23.06 28.33 16.35
C ASP A 378 -23.39 27.23 15.33
N LYS A 379 -24.55 27.33 14.67
CA LYS A 379 -24.95 26.37 13.63
C LYS A 379 -24.01 26.44 12.42
N THR A 380 -23.59 27.64 12.05
CA THR A 380 -22.67 27.85 10.92
C THR A 380 -21.30 27.26 11.22
N VAL A 381 -20.72 27.51 12.39
CA VAL A 381 -19.42 26.96 12.80
C VAL A 381 -19.47 25.43 12.90
N GLN A 382 -20.57 24.87 13.42
CA GLN A 382 -20.78 23.41 13.43
C GLN A 382 -20.86 22.83 12.02
N ALA A 383 -21.59 23.47 11.11
CA ALA A 383 -21.69 23.04 9.71
C ALA A 383 -20.32 23.12 9.00
N MET A 384 -19.56 24.20 9.22
CA MET A 384 -18.20 24.38 8.71
C MET A 384 -17.27 23.27 9.20
N SER A 385 -17.26 22.97 10.51
CA SER A 385 -16.44 21.88 11.06
C SER A 385 -16.84 20.52 10.47
N SER A 386 -18.15 20.26 10.34
CA SER A 386 -18.66 19.03 9.73
C SER A 386 -18.27 18.90 8.25
N LEU A 387 -18.27 20.01 7.51
CA LEU A 387 -17.86 20.06 6.10
C LEU A 387 -16.35 19.78 5.94
N VAL A 388 -15.50 20.43 6.75
CA VAL A 388 -14.05 20.20 6.71
C VAL A 388 -13.72 18.73 7.01
N LYS A 389 -14.35 18.14 8.05
CA LYS A 389 -14.19 16.71 8.37
C LYS A 389 -14.65 15.81 7.23
N TYR A 390 -15.76 16.14 6.59
CA TYR A 390 -16.30 15.40 5.45
C TYR A 390 -15.38 15.49 4.23
N LEU A 391 -14.90 16.67 3.85
CA LEU A 391 -13.98 16.82 2.72
C LEU A 391 -12.67 16.07 2.94
N ALA A 392 -12.16 16.03 4.18
CA ALA A 392 -10.97 15.28 4.53
C ALA A 392 -11.13 13.75 4.37
N THR A 393 -12.35 13.18 4.35
CA THR A 393 -12.54 11.75 4.04
C THR A 393 -12.30 11.44 2.56
N PHE A 394 -12.27 12.47 1.70
CA PHE A 394 -11.94 12.37 0.27
C PHE A 394 -10.55 12.92 -0.04
N ASP A 395 -9.70 13.15 0.98
CA ASP A 395 -8.38 13.80 0.84
C ASP A 395 -8.45 15.19 0.17
N VAL A 396 -9.52 15.93 0.49
CA VAL A 396 -9.68 17.34 0.14
C VAL A 396 -9.50 18.17 1.41
N TYR A 397 -8.54 19.09 1.41
CA TYR A 397 -8.12 19.84 2.59
C TYR A 397 -8.45 21.32 2.40
N PRO A 398 -9.70 21.74 2.72
CA PRO A 398 -10.17 23.09 2.43
C PRO A 398 -9.50 24.16 3.33
N LEU A 399 -9.33 25.35 2.77
CA LEU A 399 -8.90 26.58 3.44
C LEU A 399 -10.05 27.58 3.43
N LEU A 400 -10.13 28.45 4.45
CA LEU A 400 -11.08 29.57 4.42
C LEU A 400 -10.80 30.47 3.21
N ASN A 401 -11.85 31.03 2.63
CA ASN A 401 -11.72 31.92 1.47
C ASN A 401 -12.68 33.11 1.56
N GLY A 402 -12.51 34.10 0.68
CA GLY A 402 -13.46 35.19 0.45
C GLY A 402 -13.91 35.89 1.74
N GLY A 403 -15.22 36.11 1.85
CA GLY A 403 -15.80 36.83 3.00
C GLY A 403 -15.61 36.09 4.32
N THR A 404 -15.46 34.76 4.27
CA THR A 404 -15.24 33.94 5.46
C THR A 404 -13.82 34.11 6.00
N LEU A 405 -12.81 34.11 5.12
CA LEU A 405 -11.43 34.41 5.50
C LEU A 405 -11.29 35.86 5.99
N LEU A 406 -11.91 36.82 5.29
CA LEU A 406 -11.90 38.22 5.70
C LEU A 406 -12.53 38.41 7.09
N GLY A 407 -13.69 37.81 7.34
CA GLY A 407 -14.34 37.85 8.64
C GLY A 407 -13.44 37.30 9.75
N TRP A 408 -12.86 36.12 9.54
CA TRP A 408 -11.92 35.53 10.49
C TRP A 408 -10.75 36.48 10.76
N TYR A 409 -10.00 36.86 9.72
CA TYR A 409 -8.77 37.63 9.87
C TYR A 409 -9.00 39.04 10.43
N ARG A 410 -10.06 39.72 9.99
CA ARG A 410 -10.34 41.11 10.36
C ARG A 410 -11.05 41.22 11.71
N GLU A 411 -12.07 40.40 11.95
CA GLU A 411 -13.07 40.62 13.01
C GLU A 411 -13.14 39.48 14.03
N CYS A 412 -12.32 38.42 13.85
CA CYS A 412 -12.41 37.19 14.65
C CYS A 412 -13.78 36.51 14.59
N ASN A 413 -14.57 36.73 13.52
CA ASN A 413 -15.96 36.28 13.45
C ASN A 413 -16.43 36.06 12.00
N ILE A 414 -17.63 35.54 11.82
CA ILE A 414 -18.33 35.55 10.52
C ILE A 414 -18.93 36.95 10.32
N ILE A 415 -18.73 37.54 9.14
CA ILE A 415 -19.27 38.88 8.83
C ILE A 415 -20.79 38.85 9.02
N PRO A 416 -21.38 39.71 9.88
CA PRO A 416 -22.78 39.54 10.31
C PRO A 416 -23.82 39.52 9.19
N HIS A 417 -23.57 40.24 8.09
CA HIS A 417 -24.50 40.35 6.97
C HIS A 417 -24.18 39.39 5.80
N THR A 418 -23.23 38.46 5.96
CA THR A 418 -22.98 37.43 4.93
C THR A 418 -24.11 36.41 4.88
N THR A 419 -24.39 35.89 3.70
CA THR A 419 -25.44 34.88 3.48
C THR A 419 -24.89 33.48 3.25
N ASP A 420 -23.57 33.35 3.13
CA ASP A 420 -22.85 32.12 2.83
C ASP A 420 -21.48 32.06 3.54
N VAL A 421 -20.83 30.91 3.41
CA VAL A 421 -19.46 30.65 3.85
C VAL A 421 -18.65 30.04 2.72
N ASP A 422 -17.39 30.44 2.62
CA ASP A 422 -16.51 30.15 1.49
C ASP A 422 -15.31 29.32 1.94
N PHE A 423 -15.07 28.25 1.22
CA PHE A 423 -13.86 27.45 1.30
C PHE A 423 -13.23 27.32 -0.07
N SER A 424 -11.90 27.20 -0.11
CA SER A 424 -11.15 26.86 -1.30
C SER A 424 -10.35 25.59 -1.08
N ALA A 425 -10.14 24.81 -2.14
CA ALA A 425 -9.22 23.68 -2.13
C ALA A 425 -8.41 23.67 -3.44
N PRO A 426 -7.15 23.23 -3.42
CA PRO A 426 -6.36 23.11 -4.64
C PRO A 426 -7.05 22.18 -5.66
N ILE A 427 -7.09 22.58 -6.93
CA ILE A 427 -7.72 21.78 -7.99
C ILE A 427 -7.10 20.37 -8.13
N LYS A 428 -5.82 20.20 -7.77
CA LYS A 428 -5.13 18.90 -7.74
C LYS A 428 -5.72 17.92 -6.70
N GLU A 429 -6.44 18.42 -5.71
CA GLU A 429 -7.13 17.62 -4.71
C GLU A 429 -8.54 17.20 -5.17
N TYR A 430 -9.01 17.70 -6.32
CA TYR A 430 -10.31 17.33 -6.86
C TYR A 430 -10.42 15.81 -7.06
N LYS A 431 -11.42 15.21 -6.42
CA LYS A 431 -11.78 13.80 -6.55
C LYS A 431 -13.13 13.64 -7.26
N PRO A 432 -13.23 12.88 -8.36
CA PRO A 432 -14.51 12.53 -8.97
C PRO A 432 -15.49 11.85 -8.00
N GLU A 433 -14.97 11.13 -7.01
CA GLU A 433 -15.73 10.43 -5.98
C GLU A 433 -16.48 11.40 -5.07
N LEU A 434 -15.84 12.51 -4.67
CA LEU A 434 -16.48 13.58 -3.91
C LEU A 434 -17.67 14.16 -4.69
N LEU A 435 -17.51 14.36 -6.00
CA LEU A 435 -18.59 14.88 -6.84
C LEU A 435 -19.77 13.91 -6.89
N LYS A 436 -19.51 12.60 -7.01
CA LYS A 436 -20.57 11.58 -6.99
C LYS A 436 -21.32 11.58 -5.64
N ASP A 437 -20.59 11.67 -4.54
CA ASP A 437 -21.18 11.66 -3.20
C ASP A 437 -22.01 12.92 -2.91
N LEU A 438 -21.52 14.10 -3.30
CA LEU A 438 -22.28 15.35 -3.22
C LEU A 438 -23.53 15.34 -4.11
N LEU A 439 -23.52 14.63 -5.23
CA LEU A 439 -24.72 14.48 -6.08
C LEU A 439 -25.73 13.52 -5.45
N ALA A 440 -25.25 12.47 -4.77
CA ALA A 440 -26.10 11.55 -4.01
C ALA A 440 -26.71 12.21 -2.76
N GLY A 441 -26.07 13.25 -2.22
CA GLY A 441 -26.61 14.01 -1.09
C GLY A 441 -26.57 13.24 0.23
N THR A 442 -25.60 12.34 0.40
CA THR A 442 -25.47 11.45 1.58
C THR A 442 -25.28 12.24 2.88
N LYS A 443 -24.44 13.29 2.85
CA LYS A 443 -24.20 14.19 3.99
C LYS A 443 -24.29 15.66 3.60
N PHE A 444 -23.62 16.02 2.51
CA PHE A 444 -23.70 17.32 1.87
C PHE A 444 -24.25 17.13 0.45
N PHE A 445 -24.97 18.12 -0.08
CA PHE A 445 -25.49 18.06 -1.43
C PHE A 445 -24.90 19.17 -2.30
N LEU A 446 -24.65 18.86 -3.57
CA LEU A 446 -24.25 19.85 -4.55
C LEU A 446 -25.48 20.55 -5.12
N TRP A 447 -25.56 21.87 -4.97
CA TRP A 447 -26.61 22.68 -5.59
C TRP A 447 -26.25 23.12 -7.02
N ARG A 448 -24.98 23.48 -7.23
CA ARG A 448 -24.52 24.12 -8.46
C ARG A 448 -23.06 23.81 -8.72
N LYS A 449 -22.72 23.59 -9.99
CA LYS A 449 -21.34 23.49 -10.48
C LYS A 449 -21.12 24.53 -11.57
N LEU A 450 -20.01 25.26 -11.48
CA LEU A 450 -19.57 26.23 -12.47
C LEU A 450 -18.11 25.95 -12.88
N GLY A 451 -17.83 25.96 -14.19
CA GLY A 451 -16.47 25.89 -14.76
C GLY A 451 -16.10 24.55 -15.42
N ARG A 452 -14.88 24.49 -16.00
CA ARG A 452 -14.28 23.28 -16.62
C ARG A 452 -13.06 22.80 -15.83
N LEU A 453 -12.88 21.48 -15.75
CA LEU A 453 -11.64 20.88 -15.28
C LEU A 453 -10.55 21.12 -16.35
N GLY A 454 -9.39 21.68 -15.97
CA GLY A 454 -8.22 21.81 -16.85
C GLY A 454 -7.99 23.15 -17.56
N ARG A 455 -8.84 24.18 -17.38
CA ARG A 455 -8.59 25.56 -17.86
C ARG A 455 -8.51 26.62 -16.76
N GLY A 456 -8.52 26.20 -15.49
CA GLY A 456 -8.30 27.09 -14.37
C GLY A 456 -6.81 27.25 -14.12
N GLY A 457 -6.33 28.49 -14.04
CA GLY A 457 -5.00 28.79 -13.52
C GLY A 457 -4.83 28.13 -12.16
N SER A 458 -3.64 27.60 -11.91
CA SER A 458 -3.29 26.99 -10.65
C SER A 458 -3.48 27.99 -9.50
N VAL A 459 -4.41 27.74 -8.59
CA VAL A 459 -4.41 28.34 -7.23
C VAL A 459 -3.26 27.69 -6.41
N GLN A 460 -2.09 27.49 -7.02
CA GLN A 460 -0.92 26.90 -6.36
C GLN A 460 0.02 27.97 -5.83
N ASP A 461 -0.08 29.21 -6.33
CA ASP A 461 0.90 30.25 -5.99
C ASP A 461 0.48 31.15 -4.81
N PHE A 462 -0.81 31.18 -4.43
CA PHE A 462 -1.28 32.02 -3.32
C PHE A 462 -1.12 31.38 -1.93
N VAL A 463 -1.02 30.06 -1.84
CA VAL A 463 -1.03 29.33 -0.54
C VAL A 463 0.30 29.42 0.22
N ARG A 464 1.37 29.99 -0.38
CA ARG A 464 2.69 30.07 0.26
C ARG A 464 3.02 31.41 0.91
N ASN A 465 2.32 32.48 0.56
CA ASN A 465 2.66 33.83 1.02
C ASN A 465 1.56 34.32 1.96
N SER A 466 1.91 34.49 3.24
CA SER A 466 1.15 35.11 4.35
C SER A 466 -0.29 35.50 4.01
N ASP A 467 -1.31 35.00 4.69
CA ASP A 467 -2.75 35.17 4.36
C ASP A 467 -3.21 36.64 4.18
N ASN A 468 -2.47 37.60 4.73
CA ASN A 468 -2.57 39.03 4.41
C ASN A 468 -2.44 39.34 2.90
N ALA A 469 -1.63 38.57 2.16
CA ALA A 469 -1.44 38.68 0.72
C ALA A 469 -2.69 38.26 -0.05
N GLN A 470 -3.38 37.19 0.38
CA GLN A 470 -4.66 36.80 -0.22
C GLN A 470 -5.74 37.87 0.05
N ILE A 471 -5.87 38.30 1.31
CA ILE A 471 -6.83 39.36 1.67
C ILE A 471 -6.55 40.66 0.91
N LYS A 472 -5.29 41.10 0.84
CA LYS A 472 -4.90 42.29 0.06
C LYS A 472 -5.09 42.11 -1.44
N ALA A 473 -4.90 40.91 -1.97
CA ALA A 473 -5.13 40.64 -3.38
C ALA A 473 -6.62 40.71 -3.74
N GLU A 474 -7.50 40.14 -2.91
CA GLU A 474 -8.95 40.12 -3.16
C GLU A 474 -9.64 41.46 -2.85
N TYR A 475 -9.30 42.06 -1.70
CA TYR A 475 -10.00 43.23 -1.13
C TYR A 475 -9.20 44.54 -1.24
N GLY A 476 -7.97 44.49 -1.75
CA GLY A 476 -7.13 45.66 -1.95
C GLY A 476 -6.46 46.17 -0.67
N PRO A 477 -5.73 47.31 -0.73
CA PRO A 477 -4.95 47.83 0.40
C PRO A 477 -5.81 48.30 1.58
N HIS A 478 -7.11 48.54 1.36
CA HIS A 478 -8.04 49.06 2.37
C HIS A 478 -9.02 47.99 2.90
N TRP A 479 -8.67 46.70 2.81
CA TRP A 479 -9.50 45.56 3.24
C TRP A 479 -10.02 45.66 4.70
N TYR A 480 -9.34 46.42 5.54
CA TYR A 480 -9.70 46.67 6.94
C TYR A 480 -10.87 47.65 7.10
N LYS A 481 -11.27 48.37 6.05
CA LYS A 481 -12.47 49.22 6.07
C LYS A 481 -13.71 48.36 5.87
N ASP A 482 -14.78 48.66 6.61
CA ASP A 482 -16.06 48.03 6.35
C ASP A 482 -16.64 48.59 5.05
N HIS A 483 -17.28 47.73 4.26
CA HIS A 483 -18.07 48.15 3.11
C HIS A 483 -19.54 47.84 3.43
N PRO A 484 -20.23 48.71 4.20
CA PRO A 484 -21.56 48.44 4.73
C PRO A 484 -22.63 48.76 3.69
N THR A 485 -22.53 48.22 2.48
CA THR A 485 -23.54 48.46 1.45
C THR A 485 -24.15 47.14 0.97
N LYS A 486 -25.48 47.11 0.89
CA LYS A 486 -26.24 46.08 0.16
C LYS A 486 -25.91 46.07 -1.36
N GLN A 487 -25.05 46.99 -1.82
CA GLN A 487 -24.66 47.18 -3.22
C GLN A 487 -23.33 46.48 -3.55
N PHE A 488 -22.67 45.83 -2.58
CA PHE A 488 -21.45 45.09 -2.86
C PHE A 488 -21.74 43.93 -3.83
N SER A 489 -21.11 43.98 -5.00
CA SER A 489 -21.26 42.97 -6.05
C SER A 489 -19.93 42.25 -6.24
N TRP A 490 -19.93 40.93 -6.01
CA TRP A 490 -18.71 40.14 -6.09
C TRP A 490 -17.99 40.30 -7.45
N SER A 491 -18.75 40.40 -8.55
CA SER A 491 -18.22 40.48 -9.92
C SER A 491 -17.83 41.89 -10.40
N SER A 492 -17.93 42.91 -9.55
CA SER A 492 -17.58 44.29 -9.93
C SER A 492 -16.96 45.13 -8.81
N SER A 493 -17.13 44.76 -7.54
CA SER A 493 -16.66 45.53 -6.38
C SER A 493 -15.31 45.05 -5.81
N HIS A 494 -14.87 43.83 -6.09
CA HIS A 494 -13.56 43.33 -5.62
C HIS A 494 -12.41 44.05 -6.34
N TYR A 495 -11.31 44.24 -5.61
CA TYR A 495 -10.16 45.05 -6.04
C TYR A 495 -9.48 44.49 -7.29
N ASN A 496 -9.42 43.17 -7.42
CA ASN A 496 -8.71 42.47 -8.49
C ASN A 496 -9.60 41.92 -9.61
N VAL A 497 -10.90 42.28 -9.64
CA VAL A 497 -11.81 41.73 -10.65
C VAL A 497 -11.52 42.31 -12.03
N LYS A 498 -11.31 41.40 -12.99
CA LYS A 498 -11.14 41.71 -14.41
C LYS A 498 -12.14 40.91 -15.23
N LYS A 499 -12.69 41.53 -16.27
CA LYS A 499 -13.56 40.85 -17.23
C LYS A 499 -12.75 39.81 -18.01
N ASN A 500 -13.12 38.53 -17.90
CA ASN A 500 -12.41 37.43 -18.55
C ASN A 500 -13.27 36.74 -19.62
N GLY A 501 -13.49 37.42 -20.74
CA GLY A 501 -14.26 36.88 -21.86
C GLY A 501 -15.73 36.58 -21.52
N LYS A 502 -16.37 35.80 -22.40
CA LYS A 502 -17.74 35.26 -22.21
C LYS A 502 -17.80 33.86 -22.80
N TRP A 503 -18.46 32.96 -22.11
CA TRP A 503 -18.83 31.66 -22.66
C TRP A 503 -19.95 31.84 -23.69
N SER A 504 -19.87 31.12 -24.80
CA SER A 504 -21.00 30.97 -25.73
C SER A 504 -22.17 30.23 -25.05
N LYS A 505 -23.37 30.26 -25.65
CA LYS A 505 -24.55 29.57 -25.10
C LYS A 505 -24.33 28.08 -24.92
N SER A 506 -23.69 27.41 -25.88
CA SER A 506 -23.37 25.98 -25.81
C SER A 506 -22.35 25.70 -24.71
N GLU A 507 -21.31 26.52 -24.59
CA GLU A 507 -20.33 26.37 -23.51
C GLU A 507 -20.95 26.64 -22.14
N MET A 508 -21.84 27.63 -22.02
CA MET A 508 -22.59 27.89 -20.78
C MET A 508 -23.38 26.67 -20.31
N ALA A 509 -24.04 25.95 -21.22
CA ALA A 509 -24.77 24.73 -20.90
C ALA A 509 -23.85 23.59 -20.40
N GLU A 510 -22.58 23.59 -20.82
CA GLU A 510 -21.59 22.62 -20.36
C GLU A 510 -21.00 23.00 -18.99
N VAL A 511 -20.67 24.28 -18.80
CA VAL A 511 -19.92 24.75 -17.63
C VAL A 511 -20.80 25.13 -16.45
N TYR A 512 -22.08 25.44 -16.65
CA TYR A 512 -23.01 25.83 -15.59
C TYR A 512 -24.11 24.78 -15.45
N LYS A 513 -24.04 24.02 -14.35
CA LYS A 513 -25.01 22.95 -14.03
C LYS A 513 -25.67 23.25 -12.70
N ILE A 514 -27.00 23.17 -12.68
CA ILE A 514 -27.81 23.22 -11.46
C ILE A 514 -28.28 21.81 -11.17
N TYR A 515 -28.20 21.41 -9.91
CA TYR A 515 -28.62 20.11 -9.43
C TYR A 515 -29.72 20.30 -8.40
N THR A 516 -30.77 19.51 -8.49
CA THR A 516 -31.83 19.46 -7.49
C THR A 516 -31.55 18.31 -6.52
N LYS A 517 -31.92 18.50 -5.26
CA LYS A 517 -31.82 17.44 -4.26
C LYS A 517 -32.70 16.28 -4.72
N GLN A 518 -32.11 15.11 -5.01
CA GLN A 518 -32.91 13.92 -5.26
C GLN A 518 -33.62 13.52 -3.95
N PRO A 519 -34.90 13.14 -3.98
CA PRO A 519 -35.56 12.55 -2.82
C PRO A 519 -34.74 11.35 -2.36
N LEU A 520 -34.49 11.22 -1.05
CA LEU A 520 -33.92 9.99 -0.50
C LEU A 520 -34.86 8.86 -0.91
N ALA A 521 -34.35 7.87 -1.65
CA ALA A 521 -35.11 6.66 -1.92
C ALA A 521 -35.35 5.97 -0.57
N ASN A 522 -36.62 5.81 -0.21
CA ASN A 522 -37.06 5.14 1.03
C ASN A 522 -36.54 3.70 1.11
#